data_AF-A0A5P8LXT1-F1
#
_entry.id   AF-A0A5P8LXT1-F1
#
_cell.length_a   1.000
_cell.length_b   1.000
_cell.length_c   1.000
_cell.angle_alpha   90.00
_cell.angle_beta   90.00
_cell.angle_gamma   90.00
#
_symmetry.space_group_name_H-M   'P 1'
#
loop_
_entity.id
_entity.type
_entity.pdbx_description
1 polymer ?
#
loop_
_entity_poly.entity_id
_entity_poly.type
_entity_poly.pdbx_seq_one_letter_code
_entity_poly.pdbx_strand_id
1 'polypeptide(L)'
;MCDDHTLVRPGLPSTVCQICADPLGRDDQWVLQSYGDRRTASLDPPVAGICPDCQPAVAELLDDWASVPEPPVDADSIAAGYARVAEDCSFCGDPLSEPPVGVEWYRAGTDHATPPVDRHHYALCGHCTGVFETFLQTLGE
;
A
#
# COMPACT_ATOMS: atom_id res chain seq x y z
N MET A 1 31.04 3.38 -8.05
CA MET A 1 30.03 4.40 -7.72
C MET A 1 28.83 3.61 -7.27
N CYS A 2 28.57 3.61 -5.97
CA CYS A 2 27.48 2.85 -5.39
C CYS A 2 26.27 3.76 -5.43
N ASP A 3 25.34 3.48 -6.35
CA ASP A 3 24.03 4.10 -6.34
C ASP A 3 23.33 3.67 -5.05
N ASP A 4 23.35 4.57 -4.07
CA ASP A 4 22.54 4.49 -2.86
C ASP A 4 21.09 4.74 -3.29
N HIS A 5 20.46 3.71 -3.85
CA HIS A 5 19.01 3.68 -4.00
C HIS A 5 18.46 3.70 -2.57
N THR A 6 18.16 4.89 -2.07
CA THR A 6 17.51 5.07 -0.77
C THR A 6 16.11 4.48 -0.87
N LEU A 7 16.00 3.17 -0.66
CA LEU A 7 14.74 2.44 -0.73
C LEU A 7 13.76 3.00 0.31
N VAL A 8 12.49 3.10 -0.07
CA VAL A 8 11.39 3.33 0.88
C VAL A 8 11.52 2.31 2.00
N ARG A 9 11.69 2.78 3.24
CA ARG A 9 11.76 1.89 4.41
C ARG A 9 10.37 1.30 4.65
N PRO A 10 10.23 -0.03 4.72
CA PRO A 10 8.97 -0.67 5.08
C PRO A 10 8.43 -0.10 6.39
N GLY A 11 7.11 0.10 6.47
CA GLY A 11 6.45 0.34 7.74
C GLY A 11 6.73 -0.79 8.74
N LEU A 12 6.72 -0.48 10.04
CA LEU A 12 6.83 -1.53 11.06
C LEU A 12 5.64 -2.49 10.92
N PRO A 13 5.87 -3.81 10.90
CA PRO A 13 4.82 -4.80 10.73
C PRO A 13 3.77 -4.70 11.86
N SER A 14 2.51 -4.90 11.52
CA SER A 14 1.42 -4.95 12.51
C SER A 14 1.58 -6.19 13.40
N THR A 15 1.08 -6.10 14.63
CA THR A 15 1.02 -7.24 15.56
C THR A 15 -0.30 -8.00 15.49
N VAL A 16 -1.30 -7.46 14.78
CA VAL A 16 -2.64 -8.05 14.62
C VAL A 16 -3.11 -7.92 13.19
N CYS A 17 -3.88 -8.91 12.71
CA CYS A 17 -4.49 -8.85 11.40
C CYS A 17 -5.60 -7.80 11.39
N GLN A 18 -5.57 -6.91 10.40
CA GLN A 18 -6.61 -5.88 10.25
C GLN A 18 -8.00 -6.46 10.01
N ILE A 19 -8.08 -7.68 9.47
CA ILE A 19 -9.33 -8.34 9.10
C ILE A 19 -9.84 -9.21 10.26
N CYS A 20 -9.14 -10.29 10.60
CA CYS A 20 -9.63 -11.25 11.61
C CYS A 20 -9.22 -10.94 13.06
N ALA A 21 -8.45 -9.87 13.29
CA ALA A 21 -7.86 -9.52 14.59
C ALA A 21 -6.91 -10.57 15.21
N ASP A 22 -6.58 -11.65 14.48
CA ASP A 22 -5.65 -12.66 14.97
C ASP A 22 -4.22 -12.10 15.11
N PRO A 23 -3.44 -12.60 16.08
CA PRO A 23 -2.03 -12.21 16.24
C PRO A 23 -1.20 -12.51 14.99
N LEU A 24 -0.40 -11.54 14.56
CA LEU A 24 0.52 -11.70 13.43
C LEU A 24 1.95 -11.97 13.89
N GLY A 25 2.58 -12.96 13.23
CA GLY A 25 4.03 -13.07 13.19
C GLY A 25 4.63 -11.94 12.35
N ARG A 26 5.85 -11.50 12.66
CA ARG A 26 6.52 -10.41 11.93
C ARG A 26 6.91 -10.79 10.51
N ASP A 27 7.15 -12.08 10.25
CA ASP A 27 7.87 -12.51 9.06
C ASP A 27 6.97 -13.09 7.95
N ASP A 28 5.75 -13.49 8.29
CA ASP A 28 4.79 -14.12 7.35
C ASP A 28 3.46 -13.37 7.28
N GLN A 29 3.53 -12.04 7.37
CA GLN A 29 2.38 -11.18 7.11
C GLN A 29 2.56 -10.46 5.79
N TRP A 30 1.44 -10.13 5.18
CA TRP A 30 1.38 -9.15 4.12
C TRP A 30 1.12 -7.78 4.72
N VAL A 31 1.72 -6.76 4.14
CA VAL A 31 1.61 -5.39 4.59
C VAL A 31 0.96 -4.57 3.51
N LEU A 32 -0.11 -3.88 3.90
CA LEU A 32 -0.74 -2.82 3.14
C LEU A 32 -0.35 -1.50 3.77
N GLN A 33 0.32 -0.64 3.02
CA GLN A 33 0.75 0.67 3.49
C GLN A 33 0.23 1.76 2.57
N SER A 34 -0.26 2.86 3.14
CA SER A 34 -0.81 3.99 2.39
C SER A 34 -0.12 5.32 2.69
N TYR A 35 0.00 6.15 1.66
CA TYR A 35 0.70 7.42 1.66
C TYR A 35 -0.18 8.51 1.06
N GLY A 36 -0.84 9.28 1.92
CA GLY A 36 -1.52 10.54 1.59
C GLY A 36 -0.69 11.75 2.01
N ASP A 37 -1.03 12.92 1.48
CA ASP A 37 -0.51 14.21 1.94
C ASP A 37 -1.49 14.89 2.91
N ARG A 38 -1.30 16.17 3.25
CA ARG A 38 -2.25 16.88 4.14
C ARG A 38 -3.61 17.15 3.49
N ARG A 39 -3.72 17.03 2.17
CA ARG A 39 -4.91 17.29 1.36
C ARG A 39 -5.59 15.98 0.96
N THR A 40 -4.90 14.86 0.97
CA THR A 40 -5.43 13.52 0.67
C THR A 40 -5.34 12.63 1.91
N ALA A 41 -6.49 12.23 2.44
CA ALA A 41 -6.52 11.31 3.57
C ALA A 41 -5.92 9.96 3.15
N SER A 42 -4.95 9.45 3.91
CA SER A 42 -4.50 8.05 3.85
C SER A 42 -5.61 7.11 4.33
N LEU A 43 -5.44 5.80 4.11
CA LEU A 43 -6.24 4.79 4.81
C LEU A 43 -6.01 4.92 6.33
N ASP A 44 -7.02 4.59 7.13
CA ASP A 44 -6.90 4.47 8.59
C ASP A 44 -7.13 3.00 9.04
N PRO A 45 -6.11 2.30 9.58
CA PRO A 45 -4.74 2.77 9.82
C PRO A 45 -3.91 2.88 8.52
N PRO A 46 -2.90 3.76 8.47
CA PRO A 46 -2.05 3.95 7.29
C PRO A 46 -1.13 2.76 7.01
N VAL A 47 -1.00 1.84 7.97
CA VAL A 47 -0.29 0.56 7.83
C VAL A 47 -1.18 -0.53 8.41
N ALA A 48 -1.48 -1.56 7.62
CA ALA A 48 -2.26 -2.71 8.01
C ALA A 48 -1.49 -4.00 7.72
N GLY A 49 -1.49 -4.92 8.69
CA GLY A 49 -0.98 -6.28 8.50
C GLY A 49 -2.12 -7.23 8.17
N ILE A 50 -1.90 -8.12 7.21
CA ILE A 50 -2.86 -9.13 6.74
C ILE A 50 -2.23 -10.52 6.93
N CYS A 51 -2.94 -11.42 7.60
CA CYS A 51 -2.47 -12.80 7.81
C CYS A 51 -2.56 -13.61 6.49
N PRO A 52 -1.84 -14.73 6.37
CA PRO A 52 -1.92 -15.59 5.19
C PRO A 52 -3.33 -16.08 4.86
N ASP A 53 -4.21 -16.25 5.85
CA ASP A 53 -5.58 -16.72 5.65
C ASP A 53 -6.50 -15.62 5.10
N CYS A 54 -6.30 -14.35 5.49
CA CYS A 54 -7.07 -13.21 5.00
C CYS A 54 -6.50 -12.60 3.71
N GLN A 55 -5.24 -12.90 3.40
CA GLN A 55 -4.56 -12.35 2.22
C GLN A 55 -5.30 -12.60 0.90
N PRO A 56 -5.83 -13.80 0.61
CA PRO A 56 -6.46 -14.07 -0.68
C PRO A 56 -7.61 -13.12 -1.02
N ALA A 57 -8.42 -12.73 -0.02
CA ALA A 57 -9.53 -11.79 -0.22
C ALA A 57 -9.05 -10.38 -0.62
N VAL A 58 -7.94 -9.93 -0.04
CA VAL A 58 -7.35 -8.62 -0.39
C VAL A 58 -6.64 -8.70 -1.74
N ALA A 59 -5.91 -9.78 -2.00
CA ALA A 59 -5.19 -9.99 -3.24
C ALA A 59 -6.12 -10.09 -4.45
N GLU A 60 -7.27 -10.78 -4.32
CA GLU A 60 -8.27 -10.87 -5.39
C GLU A 60 -8.73 -9.48 -5.86
N LEU A 61 -8.91 -8.53 -4.93
CA LEU A 61 -9.27 -7.15 -5.30
C LEU A 61 -8.09 -6.42 -5.97
N LEU A 62 -6.87 -6.59 -5.45
CA LEU A 62 -5.67 -5.88 -5.94
C LEU A 62 -5.14 -6.43 -7.27
N ASP A 63 -5.44 -7.69 -7.61
CA ASP A 63 -5.01 -8.32 -8.87
C ASP A 63 -5.65 -7.65 -10.09
N ASP A 64 -6.84 -7.07 -9.93
CA ASP A 64 -7.54 -6.31 -10.98
C ASP A 64 -7.05 -4.85 -11.09
N TRP A 65 -6.20 -4.39 -10.17
CA TRP A 65 -5.74 -3.00 -10.17
C TRP A 65 -4.55 -2.80 -11.10
N ALA A 66 -4.55 -1.68 -11.82
CA ALA A 66 -3.40 -1.27 -12.62
C ALA A 66 -2.26 -0.83 -11.69
N SER A 67 -1.15 -1.57 -11.68
CA SER A 67 0.06 -1.19 -10.94
C SER A 67 0.73 0.04 -11.55
N VAL A 68 1.33 0.87 -10.69
CA VAL A 68 2.18 2.00 -11.12
C VAL A 68 3.66 1.66 -10.85
N PRO A 69 4.61 2.33 -11.53
CA PRO A 69 6.03 2.21 -11.19
C PRO A 69 6.30 2.60 -9.72
N GLU A 70 7.40 2.10 -9.17
CA GLU A 70 7.87 2.54 -7.85
C GLU A 70 8.05 4.08 -7.81
N PRO A 71 7.47 4.77 -6.81
CA PRO A 71 7.58 6.22 -6.72
C PRO A 71 9.02 6.64 -6.42
N PRO A 72 9.53 7.72 -7.05
CA PRO A 72 10.88 8.21 -6.79
C PRO A 72 11.01 8.80 -5.39
N VAL A 73 12.12 8.50 -4.72
CA VAL A 73 12.41 8.92 -3.33
C VAL A 73 12.98 10.33 -3.19
N ASP A 74 13.27 10.99 -4.32
CA ASP A 74 13.75 12.38 -4.38
C ASP A 74 12.61 13.42 -4.39
N ALA A 75 11.36 12.95 -4.28
CA ALA A 75 10.21 13.81 -4.12
C ALA A 75 10.14 14.38 -2.69
N ASP A 76 9.46 15.51 -2.53
CA ASP A 76 9.27 16.17 -1.22
C ASP A 76 8.56 15.25 -0.19
N SER A 77 7.86 14.21 -0.66
CA SER A 77 7.28 13.14 0.13
C SER A 77 7.02 11.90 -0.74
N ILE A 78 6.79 10.73 -0.12
CA ILE A 78 6.40 9.50 -0.85
C ILE A 78 5.09 9.72 -1.62
N ALA A 79 4.10 10.39 -1.01
CA ALA A 79 2.84 10.75 -1.69
C ALA A 79 3.08 11.62 -2.94
N ALA A 80 4.03 12.57 -2.88
CA ALA A 80 4.41 13.36 -4.06
C ALA A 80 5.12 12.51 -5.13
N GLY A 81 5.83 11.44 -4.74
CA GLY A 81 6.39 10.46 -5.66
C GLY A 81 5.30 9.74 -6.46
N TYR A 82 4.22 9.31 -5.81
CA TYR A 82 3.07 8.69 -6.48
C TYR A 82 2.41 9.62 -7.50
N ALA A 83 2.29 10.91 -7.19
CA ALA A 83 1.76 11.91 -8.12
C ALA A 83 2.62 12.09 -9.40
N ARG A 84 3.90 11.66 -9.39
CA ARG A 84 4.79 11.73 -10.57
C ARG A 84 4.69 10.50 -11.46
N VAL A 85 4.24 9.37 -10.93
CA VAL A 85 4.24 8.07 -11.64
C VAL A 85 2.85 7.57 -11.99
N ALA A 86 1.80 8.21 -11.47
CA ALA A 86 0.42 7.85 -11.71
C ALA A 86 -0.32 8.97 -12.45
N GLU A 87 -0.88 8.63 -13.62
CA GLU A 87 -1.77 9.51 -14.39
C GLU A 87 -3.25 9.15 -14.14
N ASP A 88 -3.54 7.86 -13.97
CA ASP A 88 -4.87 7.31 -13.76
C ASP A 88 -4.97 6.59 -12.40
N CYS A 89 -6.18 6.48 -11.87
CA CYS A 89 -6.45 5.69 -10.68
C CYS A 89 -6.30 4.20 -10.98
N SER A 90 -5.51 3.50 -10.16
CA SER A 90 -5.27 2.06 -10.27
C SER A 90 -6.55 1.20 -10.20
N PHE A 91 -7.60 1.67 -9.52
CA PHE A 91 -8.84 0.92 -9.38
C PHE A 91 -9.87 1.23 -10.46
N CYS A 92 -10.28 2.49 -10.62
CA CYS A 92 -11.33 2.86 -11.58
C CYS A 92 -10.83 3.20 -12.98
N GLY A 93 -9.53 3.41 -13.17
CA GLY A 93 -8.94 3.84 -14.43
C GLY A 93 -9.23 5.30 -14.82
N ASP A 94 -9.93 6.06 -13.98
CA ASP A 94 -10.19 7.47 -14.25
C ASP A 94 -8.93 8.32 -14.03
N PRO A 95 -8.73 9.40 -14.81
CA PRO A 95 -7.61 10.33 -14.62
C PRO A 95 -7.59 10.98 -13.23
N LEU A 96 -6.40 11.12 -12.66
CA LEU A 96 -6.19 11.76 -11.36
C LEU A 96 -6.18 13.29 -11.50
N SER A 97 -7.22 13.95 -10.97
CA SER A 97 -7.32 15.42 -10.95
C SER A 97 -6.66 16.08 -9.74
N GLU A 98 -6.38 15.29 -8.71
CA GLU A 98 -5.75 15.70 -7.45
C GLU A 98 -4.62 14.72 -7.13
N PRO A 99 -3.67 15.06 -6.24
CA PRO A 99 -2.66 14.10 -5.80
C PRO A 99 -3.32 12.79 -5.35
N PRO A 100 -2.82 11.61 -5.77
CA PRO A 100 -3.39 10.34 -5.35
C PRO A 100 -2.99 9.98 -3.92
N VAL A 101 -3.69 9.00 -3.36
CA VAL A 101 -3.20 8.21 -2.23
C VAL A 101 -2.37 7.08 -2.80
N GLY A 102 -1.08 7.04 -2.45
CA GLY A 102 -0.20 5.95 -2.80
C GLY A 102 -0.48 4.72 -1.93
N VAL A 103 -0.44 3.53 -2.52
CA VAL A 103 -0.60 2.26 -1.80
C VAL A 103 0.56 1.33 -2.15
N GLU A 104 1.14 0.72 -1.14
CA GLU A 104 2.11 -0.36 -1.24
C GLU A 104 1.52 -1.65 -0.69
N TRP A 105 1.76 -2.74 -1.42
CA TRP A 105 1.40 -4.09 -1.04
C TRP A 105 2.61 -5.00 -1.16
N TYR A 106 3.02 -5.62 -0.06
CA TYR A 106 4.22 -6.48 -0.05
C TYR A 106 4.18 -7.51 1.05
N ARG A 107 4.98 -8.58 0.92
CA ARG A 107 5.22 -9.54 1.99
C ARG A 107 6.36 -9.05 2.88
N ALA A 108 6.16 -9.00 4.21
CA ALA A 108 7.16 -8.49 5.14
C ALA A 108 8.49 -9.27 5.09
N GLY A 109 8.40 -10.60 4.91
CA GLY A 109 9.55 -11.49 4.80
C GLY A 109 10.35 -11.63 6.10
N THR A 110 11.35 -12.52 6.08
CA THR A 110 12.22 -12.80 7.24
C THR A 110 13.45 -11.89 7.30
N ASP A 111 13.81 -11.26 6.16
CA ASP A 111 14.98 -10.41 6.03
C ASP A 111 14.55 -8.95 5.79
N HIS A 112 14.36 -8.23 6.89
CA HIS A 112 13.95 -6.82 6.91
C HIS A 112 15.06 -5.87 6.40
N ALA A 113 16.23 -6.38 6.03
CA ALA A 113 17.33 -5.59 5.47
C ALA A 113 17.35 -5.59 3.92
N THR A 114 16.56 -6.46 3.28
CA THR A 114 16.42 -6.49 1.82
C THR A 114 15.07 -5.92 1.40
N PRO A 115 14.97 -5.32 0.19
CA PRO A 115 13.68 -4.91 -0.34
C PRO A 115 12.70 -6.09 -0.33
N PRO A 116 11.42 -5.88 0.02
CA PRO A 116 10.43 -6.93 -0.07
C PRO A 116 10.37 -7.51 -1.48
N VAL A 117 10.37 -8.84 -1.57
CA VAL A 117 9.98 -9.54 -2.79
C VAL A 117 8.46 -9.38 -2.98
N ASP A 118 8.00 -9.26 -4.22
CA ASP A 118 6.58 -9.08 -4.57
C ASP A 118 5.97 -7.78 -4.02
N ARG A 119 6.73 -6.68 -4.12
CA ARG A 119 6.22 -5.33 -3.81
C ARG A 119 5.48 -4.75 -5.01
N HIS A 120 4.22 -4.38 -4.78
CA HIS A 120 3.34 -3.74 -5.75
C HIS A 120 2.99 -2.33 -5.30
N HIS A 121 2.90 -1.41 -6.26
CA HIS A 121 2.56 -0.01 -6.03
C HIS A 121 1.28 0.35 -6.78
N TYR A 122 0.38 1.09 -6.14
CA TYR A 122 -0.89 1.55 -6.71
C TYR A 122 -1.16 3.01 -6.33
N ALA A 123 -2.01 3.68 -7.11
CA ALA A 123 -2.43 5.05 -6.88
C ALA A 123 -3.96 5.15 -6.89
N LEU A 124 -4.55 5.63 -5.80
CA LEU A 124 -6.00 5.78 -5.67
C LEU A 124 -6.42 7.24 -5.72
N CYS A 125 -7.51 7.52 -6.44
CA CYS A 125 -8.23 8.78 -6.29
C CYS A 125 -8.98 8.79 -4.95
N GLY A 126 -9.33 9.98 -4.44
CA GLY A 126 -9.98 10.10 -3.12
C GLY A 126 -11.28 9.31 -2.98
N HIS A 127 -12.04 9.11 -4.06
CA HIS A 127 -13.23 8.27 -4.04
C HIS A 127 -12.88 6.79 -3.83
N CYS A 128 -11.94 6.26 -4.62
CA CYS A 128 -11.54 4.85 -4.56
C CYS A 128 -10.79 4.51 -3.26
N THR A 129 -10.11 5.48 -2.64
CA THR A 129 -9.56 5.31 -1.28
C THR A 129 -10.66 4.95 -0.29
N GLY A 130 -11.79 5.67 -0.28
CA GLY A 130 -12.91 5.40 0.64
C GLY A 130 -13.62 4.07 0.33
N VAL A 131 -13.74 3.71 -0.96
CA VAL A 131 -14.29 2.40 -1.35
C VAL A 131 -13.41 1.27 -0.84
N PHE A 132 -12.09 1.39 -0.98
CA PHE A 132 -11.15 0.39 -0.51
C PHE A 132 -11.12 0.28 1.01
N GLU A 133 -11.17 1.41 1.73
CA GLU A 133 -11.29 1.42 3.19
C GLU A 133 -12.57 0.70 3.66
N THR A 134 -13.72 0.97 3.01
CA THR A 134 -14.98 0.29 3.31
C THR A 134 -14.87 -1.21 3.06
N PHE A 135 -14.23 -1.63 1.96
CA PHE A 135 -14.00 -3.05 1.67
C PHE A 135 -13.20 -3.74 2.77
N LEU A 136 -12.09 -3.15 3.22
CA LEU A 136 -11.27 -3.71 4.29
C LEU A 136 -12.03 -3.82 5.61
N GLN A 137 -12.87 -2.84 5.92
CA GLN A 137 -13.73 -2.86 7.11
C GLN A 137 -14.76 -3.99 7.02
N THR A 138 -15.44 -4.15 5.88
CA THR A 138 -16.44 -5.21 5.69
C THR A 138 -15.84 -6.62 5.74
N LEU A 139 -14.59 -6.81 5.35
CA LEU A 139 -13.92 -8.11 5.53
C LEU A 139 -13.72 -8.48 7.00
N GLY A 140 -13.60 -7.48 7.89
CA GLY A 140 -13.39 -7.68 9.32
C GLY A 140 -14.67 -7.81 10.16
N GLU A 141 -15.85 -7.71 9.54
CA GLU A 141 -17.18 -7.88 10.17
C GLU A 141 -17.65 -9.34 10.12
#